data_AF-A0A7Z9ZLX4-F1
#
_entry.id   AF-A0A7Z9ZLX4-F1
#
_cell.length_a   1.000
_cell.length_b   1.000
_cell.length_c   1.000
_cell.angle_alpha   90.00
_cell.angle_beta   90.00
_cell.angle_gamma   90.00
#
_symmetry.space_group_name_H-M   'P 1'
#
loop_
_entity.id
_entity.type
_entity.pdbx_description
1 polymer ?
#
loop_
_entity_poly.entity_id
_entity_poly.type
_entity_poly.pdbx_seq_one_letter_code
_entity_poly.pdbx_strand_id
1 'polypeptide(L)' 'MPDHPSPTKIPRVDDGRCRACRKCVARKVCRSKALVALDPGESPFVDGNRCYGCLACVPACPYEAILV' A
#
# COMPACT_ATOMS: atom_id res chain seq x y z
N MET A 1 18.77 -8.03 -9.40
CA MET A 1 17.32 -7.79 -9.56
C MET A 1 17.20 -6.83 -10.72
N PRO A 2 16.57 -7.18 -11.85
CA PRO A 2 16.62 -6.34 -13.03
C PRO A 2 15.93 -5.01 -12.74
N ASP A 3 16.60 -3.92 -13.11
CA ASP A 3 16.16 -2.53 -13.06
C ASP A 3 14.74 -2.37 -13.59
N HIS A 4 13.76 -2.43 -12.70
CA HIS A 4 12.40 -1.97 -12.98
C HIS A 4 12.37 -0.44 -12.83
N PRO A 5 11.83 0.29 -13.83
CA PRO A 5 11.71 1.75 -13.77
C PRO A 5 10.88 2.16 -12.55
N SER A 6 11.32 3.21 -11.87
CA SER A 6 10.62 3.78 -10.72
C SER A 6 9.17 4.10 -11.08
N PRO A 7 8.17 3.73 -10.26
CA PRO A 7 6.78 3.96 -10.61
C PRO A 7 6.48 5.45 -10.64
N THR A 8 5.87 5.93 -11.71
CA THR A 8 5.47 7.33 -11.84
C THR A 8 4.38 7.73 -10.85
N LYS A 9 3.58 6.77 -10.36
CA LYS A 9 2.51 6.99 -9.37
C LYS A 9 2.59 5.98 -8.23
N ILE A 10 2.99 6.46 -7.07
CA ILE A 10 3.03 5.67 -5.83
C ILE A 10 1.80 6.06 -5.00
N PRO A 11 0.87 5.12 -4.74
CA PRO A 11 -0.28 5.41 -3.93
C PRO A 11 0.12 5.71 -2.48
N ARG A 12 -0.69 6.51 -1.78
CA ARG A 12 -0.49 6.89 -0.38
C ARG A 12 -1.66 6.44 0.48
N VAL A 13 -1.38 6.14 1.73
CA VAL A 13 -2.42 5.76 2.70
C VAL A 13 -2.89 7.01 3.44
N ASP A 14 -4.20 7.18 3.52
CA ASP A 14 -4.86 8.21 4.31
C ASP A 14 -5.10 7.65 5.72
N ASP A 15 -4.41 8.21 6.71
CA ASP A 15 -4.48 7.79 8.11
C ASP A 15 -5.86 8.02 8.74
N GLY A 16 -6.61 9.02 8.27
CA GLY A 16 -7.96 9.32 8.76
C GLY A 16 -9.00 8.29 8.29
N ARG A 17 -8.75 7.62 7.17
CA ARG A 17 -9.62 6.56 6.63
C ARG A 17 -9.12 5.16 6.97
N CYS A 18 -7.83 5.01 7.23
CA CYS A 18 -7.23 3.71 7.50
C CYS A 18 -7.68 3.19 8.87
N ARG A 19 -8.26 1.99 8.89
CA ARG A 19 -8.71 1.33 10.13
C ARG A 19 -7.66 0.39 10.75
N ALA A 20 -6.40 0.52 10.35
CA ALA A 20 -5.28 -0.33 10.79
C ALA A 20 -5.66 -1.82 10.92
N CYS A 21 -6.28 -2.36 9.88
CA CYS A 21 -6.90 -3.67 9.94
C CYS A 21 -5.88 -4.78 10.24
N ARG A 22 -6.17 -5.65 11.22
CA ARG A 22 -5.35 -6.84 11.52
C ARG A 22 -5.09 -7.72 10.28
N LYS A 23 -6.08 -7.83 9.39
CA LYS A 23 -5.97 -8.54 8.10
C LYS A 23 -6.21 -7.56 6.94
N CYS A 24 -5.20 -6.76 6.62
CA CYS A 24 -5.30 -5.78 5.53
C CYS A 24 -5.37 -6.45 4.15
N VAL A 25 -6.51 -6.32 3.48
CA VAL A 25 -6.76 -6.88 2.13
C VAL A 25 -5.85 -6.23 1.09
N ALA A 26 -5.62 -4.92 1.20
CA ALA A 26 -4.69 -4.20 0.33
C ALA A 26 -3.24 -4.73 0.44
N ARG A 27 -2.77 -5.06 1.65
CA ARG A 27 -1.47 -5.72 1.86
C ARG A 27 -1.43 -7.10 1.22
N LYS A 28 -2.53 -7.85 1.26
CA LYS A 28 -2.63 -9.20 0.69
C LYS A 28 -2.52 -9.20 -0.84
N VAL A 29 -3.11 -8.22 -1.52
CA VAL A 29 -3.04 -8.11 -2.99
C VAL A 29 -1.72 -7.50 -3.50
N CYS A 30 -0.99 -6.80 -2.63
CA CYS A 30 0.28 -6.18 -2.98
C CYS A 30 1.40 -7.21 -3.17
N ARG A 31 1.61 -7.68 -4.39
CA ARG A 31 2.64 -8.70 -4.73
C ARG A 31 4.05 -8.31 -4.31
N SER A 32 4.41 -7.04 -4.44
CA SER A 32 5.75 -6.54 -4.04
C SER A 32 5.88 -6.24 -2.54
N LYS A 33 4.81 -6.44 -1.76
CA LYS A 33 4.76 -6.16 -0.32
C LYS A 33 5.25 -4.75 0.04
N ALA A 34 4.91 -3.77 -0.79
CA ALA A 34 5.25 -2.36 -0.60
C ALA A 34 4.46 -1.68 0.53
N LEU A 35 3.31 -2.22 0.94
CA LEU A 35 2.55 -1.72 2.09
C LEU A 35 3.16 -2.23 3.40
N VAL A 36 3.92 -1.37 4.06
CA VAL A 36 4.69 -1.65 5.27
C VAL A 36 4.05 -0.93 6.45
N ALA A 37 3.82 -1.65 7.55
CA ALA A 37 3.46 -1.05 8.84
C ALA A 37 4.65 -1.27 9.78
N LEU A 38 5.07 -0.22 10.48
CA LEU A 38 6.15 -0.29 11.46
C LEU A 38 5.67 -1.01 12.71
N ASP A 39 4.53 -0.58 13.24
CA ASP A 39 3.93 -1.13 14.45
C ASP A 39 2.57 -1.79 14.21
N PRO A 40 2.21 -2.80 15.04
CA PRO A 40 0.87 -3.38 15.01
C PRO A 40 -0.19 -2.36 15.40
N GLY A 41 -1.16 -2.11 14.52
CA GLY A 41 -2.25 -1.18 14.79
C GLY A 41 -2.03 0.23 14.23
N GLU A 42 -0.91 0.48 13.56
CA GLU A 42 -0.71 1.70 12.78
C GLU A 42 -1.15 1.53 11.32
N SER A 43 -1.41 2.67 10.68
CA SER A 43 -1.61 2.74 9.24
C SER A 43 -0.32 2.34 8.51
N PRO A 44 -0.40 1.44 7.51
CA PRO A 44 0.77 1.12 6.71
C PRO A 44 1.10 2.31 5.79
N PHE A 45 2.37 2.52 5.50
CA PHE A 45 2.82 3.39 4.43
C PHE A 45 3.22 2.58 3.20
N VAL A 46 3.31 3.24 2.05
CA VAL A 46 3.77 2.61 0.80
C VAL A 46 5.26 2.89 0.62
N ASP A 47 6.08 1.84 0.67
CA ASP A 47 7.50 1.89 0.34
C ASP A 47 7.67 2.05 -1.18
N GLY A 48 8.07 3.25 -1.60
CA GLY A 48 8.28 3.60 -3.01
C GLY A 48 9.36 2.79 -3.72
N ASN A 49 10.33 2.25 -2.99
CA ASN A 49 11.38 1.40 -3.57
C ASN A 49 10.88 0.00 -3.92
N ARG A 50 9.81 -0.44 -3.26
CA ARG A 50 9.15 -1.75 -3.50
C ARG A 50 7.89 -1.63 -4.33
N CYS A 51 7.28 -0.46 -4.37
CA CYS A 51 6.06 -0.24 -5.13
C CYS A 51 6.36 -0.36 -6.63
N TYR A 52 5.46 -0.99 -7.39
CA TYR A 52 5.52 -1.05 -8.86
C TYR A 52 4.47 -0.16 -9.53
N GLY A 53 3.68 0.58 -8.75
CA GLY A 53 2.62 1.45 -9.28
C GLY A 53 1.47 0.71 -9.98
N CYS A 54 1.24 -0.57 -9.67
CA CYS A 54 0.15 -1.34 -10.29
C CYS A 54 -1.26 -0.98 -9.77
N LEU A 55 -1.33 -0.18 -8.71
CA LEU A 55 -2.57 0.32 -8.08
C LEU A 55 -3.57 -0.74 -7.60
N ALA A 56 -3.21 -2.02 -7.60
CA ALA A 56 -4.10 -3.11 -7.17
C ALA A 56 -4.58 -2.96 -5.71
N CYS A 57 -3.81 -2.27 -4.87
CA CYS A 57 -4.18 -2.00 -3.48
C CYS A 57 -5.33 -0.98 -3.33
N VAL A 58 -5.50 -0.06 -4.29
CA VAL A 58 -6.48 1.03 -4.23
C VAL A 58 -7.92 0.50 -4.16
N PRO A 59 -8.43 -0.27 -5.14
CA PRO A 59 -9.79 -0.81 -5.07
C PRO A 59 -9.93 -1.96 -4.05
N ALA A 60 -8.82 -2.52 -3.56
CA ALA A 60 -8.83 -3.61 -2.60
C ALA A 60 -9.05 -3.14 -1.15
N CYS A 61 -8.86 -1.85 -0.87
CA CYS A 61 -9.08 -1.31 0.46
C CYS A 61 -10.58 -0.99 0.64
N PRO A 62 -11.32 -1.71 1.50
CA PRO A 62 -12.77 -1.51 1.65
C PRO A 62 -13.15 -0.16 2.30
N TYR A 63 -12.17 0.50 2.93
CA TYR A 63 -12.34 1.82 3.53
C TYR A 63 -11.84 2.95 2.63
N GLU A 64 -11.44 2.64 1.39
CA GLU A 64 -10.95 3.61 0.41
C GLU A 64 -9.84 4.51 0.99
N ALA A 65 -9.02 3.90 1.87
CA ALA A 65 -7.95 4.58 2.59
C ALA A 65 -6.64 4.66 1.79
N ILE A 66 -6.63 4.20 0.54
CA ILE A 66 -5.43 4.22 -0.32
C ILE A 66 -5.76 5.08 -1.53
N LEU A 67 -5.05 6.20 -1.65
CA LEU A 67 -5.23 7.23 -2.65
C LEU A 67 -4.06 7.21 -3.65
N VAL A 68 -4.26 7.73 -4.86
CA VAL A 68 -3.24 7.81 -5.93
C VAL A 68 -2.69 9.22 -6.02
#